data_AF-A0A059B553-F1
#
_entry.id   AF-A0A059B553-F1
#
_cell.length_a   1.000
_cell.length_b   1.000
_cell.length_c   1.000
_cell.angle_alpha   90.00
_cell.angle_beta   90.00
_cell.angle_gamma   90.00
#
_symmetry.space_group_name_H-M   'P 1'
#
loop_
_entity.id
_entity.type
_entity.pdbx_description
1 polymer ?
#
loop_
_entity_poly.entity_id
_entity_poly.type
_entity_poly.pdbx_seq_one_letter_code
_entity_poly.pdbx_strand_id
1 'polypeptide(L)'
;MASTCSASLSLLSITLFSFLISPASSLHEHPLDPLTPEEFSLIRHAVMRSYGASSENVTFHYVGLDEPDKPLIYSWMLNQTDKMPPPRRASVVLRFHEQTHELIVDLSSHRPSIVSKEVYHGNGFPMLTLEEQTAASDLPRTHDQFIRSIEKRGLNMSDVVCACYTVGWYGEPRSRRVMKVLAYYTNGTVNFYMRPIEGIVMVVDLELMKIVKYHDRFATTVPTAEDTEYRLEKQNPPFGPHLKGAAIVQPHGPGFEIKGHTIR
;
A
#
# COMPACT_ATOMS: atom_id res chain seq x y z
N MET A 1 -30.63 -61.51 33.90
CA MET A 1 -29.75 -61.63 35.07
C MET A 1 -28.31 -61.60 34.58
N ALA A 2 -27.53 -60.65 35.11
CA ALA A 2 -26.07 -60.43 35.08
C ALA A 2 -25.30 -60.71 33.76
N SER A 3 -24.78 -59.72 33.03
CA SER A 3 -23.70 -58.76 33.36
C SER A 3 -22.33 -59.41 33.50
N THR A 4 -21.46 -59.21 32.51
CA THR A 4 -20.01 -59.03 32.65
C THR A 4 -19.51 -58.17 31.48
N CYS A 5 -19.56 -56.85 31.68
CA CYS A 5 -18.83 -55.88 30.86
C CYS A 5 -17.34 -55.98 31.19
N SER A 6 -16.48 -56.28 30.21
CA SER A 6 -15.04 -56.05 30.35
C SER A 6 -14.76 -54.58 30.03
N ALA A 7 -14.29 -53.84 31.03
CA ALA A 7 -13.85 -52.47 30.87
C ALA A 7 -12.44 -52.47 30.26
N SER A 8 -12.30 -52.06 28.99
CA SER A 8 -11.02 -51.64 28.44
C SER A 8 -10.75 -50.20 28.88
N LEU A 9 -9.79 -50.02 29.79
CA LEU A 9 -9.24 -48.71 30.13
C LEU A 9 -8.43 -48.21 28.92
N SER A 10 -9.03 -47.38 28.07
CA SER A 10 -8.29 -46.54 27.14
C SER A 10 -7.71 -45.35 27.93
N LEU A 11 -6.41 -45.43 28.24
CA LEU A 11 -5.64 -44.27 28.71
C LEU A 11 -5.61 -43.22 27.59
N LEU A 12 -6.46 -42.20 27.72
CA LEU A 12 -6.36 -40.98 26.93
C LEU A 12 -5.12 -40.22 27.39
N SER A 13 -4.00 -40.38 26.68
CA SER A 13 -2.81 -39.56 26.89
C SER A 13 -3.14 -38.13 26.43
N ILE A 14 -3.47 -37.26 27.37
CA ILE A 14 -3.58 -35.82 27.13
C ILE A 14 -2.14 -35.31 27.06
N THR A 15 -1.59 -35.25 25.84
CA THR A 15 -0.38 -34.50 25.57
C THR A 15 -0.72 -33.03 25.70
N LEU A 16 -0.44 -32.47 26.88
CA LEU A 16 -0.43 -31.03 27.10
C LEU A 16 0.68 -30.45 26.22
N PHE A 17 0.32 -30.03 25.01
CA PHE A 17 1.22 -29.27 24.15
C PHE A 17 1.33 -27.89 24.79
N SER A 18 2.20 -27.76 25.78
CA SER A 18 2.69 -26.49 26.27
C SER A 18 3.34 -25.78 25.09
N PHE A 19 2.57 -24.94 24.42
CA PHE A 19 3.12 -23.86 23.62
C PHE A 19 3.96 -23.02 24.58
N LEU A 20 5.25 -23.33 24.63
CA LEU A 20 6.26 -22.38 25.03
C LEU A 20 6.14 -21.26 24.00
N ILE A 21 5.33 -20.25 24.33
CA ILE A 21 5.45 -18.93 23.74
C ILE A 21 6.81 -18.47 24.22
N SER A 22 7.85 -18.80 23.45
CA SER A 22 9.13 -18.13 23.57
C SER A 22 8.81 -16.63 23.54
N PRO A 23 9.24 -15.84 24.53
CA PRO A 23 9.18 -14.40 24.38
C PRO A 23 9.97 -14.11 23.10
N ALA A 24 9.33 -13.44 22.14
CA ALA A 24 10.01 -12.95 20.95
C ALA A 24 11.22 -12.17 21.46
N SER A 25 12.40 -12.80 21.41
CA SER A 25 13.66 -12.13 21.69
C SER A 25 13.74 -10.99 20.69
N SER A 26 13.99 -9.79 21.20
CA SER A 26 13.86 -8.51 20.49
C SER A 26 14.17 -8.64 18.99
N LEU A 27 13.14 -8.53 18.17
CA LEU A 27 13.16 -8.81 16.72
C LEU A 27 13.85 -7.70 15.90
N HIS A 28 14.78 -6.98 16.53
CA HIS A 28 15.57 -5.91 15.93
C HIS A 28 17.03 -6.31 16.05
N GLU A 29 17.51 -7.09 15.07
CA GLU A 29 18.93 -7.44 15.02
C GLU A 29 19.77 -6.22 14.56
N HIS A 30 19.16 -5.31 13.80
CA HIS A 30 19.81 -4.12 13.28
C HIS A 30 18.94 -2.84 13.45
N PRO A 31 19.52 -1.70 13.86
CA PRO A 31 18.77 -0.43 14.02
C PRO A 31 18.09 0.08 12.75
N LEU A 32 18.56 -0.35 11.58
CA LEU A 32 18.00 -0.02 10.25
C LEU A 32 17.02 -1.08 9.72
N ASP A 33 16.69 -2.10 10.52
CA ASP A 33 15.66 -3.06 10.12
C ASP A 33 14.32 -2.32 9.87
N PRO A 34 13.55 -2.71 8.84
CA PRO A 34 12.23 -2.13 8.57
C PRO A 34 11.30 -2.29 9.77
N LEU A 35 10.24 -1.46 9.81
CA LEU A 35 9.23 -1.54 10.85
C LEU A 35 8.50 -2.89 10.81
N THR A 36 8.29 -3.51 11.97
CA THR A 36 7.55 -4.77 12.08
C THR A 36 6.03 -4.54 12.12
N PRO A 37 5.20 -5.57 11.87
CA PRO A 37 3.75 -5.47 12.00
C PRO A 37 3.28 -5.01 13.40
N GLU A 38 3.97 -5.44 14.46
CA GLU A 38 3.71 -5.01 15.84
C GLU A 38 3.98 -3.52 16.00
N GLU A 39 5.06 -3.01 15.39
CA GLU A 39 5.40 -1.59 15.43
C GLU A 39 4.38 -0.73 14.70
N PHE A 40 3.89 -1.15 13.53
CA PHE A 40 2.76 -0.47 12.87
C PHE A 40 1.53 -0.40 13.79
N SER A 41 1.25 -1.47 14.53
CA SER A 41 0.14 -1.51 15.49
C SER A 41 0.37 -0.54 16.66
N LEU A 42 1.60 -0.47 17.19
CA LEU A 42 2.00 0.46 18.24
C LEU A 42 1.90 1.92 17.78
N ILE A 43 2.39 2.22 16.57
CA ILE A 43 2.30 3.54 15.93
C ILE A 43 0.84 3.95 15.79
N ARG A 44 0.00 3.07 15.24
CA ARG A 44 -1.44 3.31 15.11
C ARG A 44 -2.06 3.65 16.46
N HIS A 45 -1.79 2.86 17.51
CA HIS A 45 -2.33 3.14 18.84
C HIS A 45 -1.86 4.48 19.42
N ALA A 46 -0.58 4.84 19.26
CA ALA A 46 -0.04 6.11 19.73
C ALA A 46 -0.72 7.30 19.02
N VAL A 47 -0.89 7.21 17.70
CA VAL A 47 -1.56 8.25 16.90
C VAL A 47 -3.04 8.35 17.27
N MET A 48 -3.78 7.24 17.34
CA MET A 48 -5.19 7.26 17.73
C MET A 48 -5.40 7.83 19.14
N ARG A 49 -4.50 7.54 20.08
CA ARG A 49 -4.56 8.14 21.42
C ARG A 49 -4.35 9.66 21.39
N SER A 50 -3.46 10.15 20.54
CA SER A 50 -3.13 11.58 20.44
C SER A 50 -4.21 12.41 19.75
N TYR A 51 -4.87 11.85 18.73
CA TYR A 51 -5.91 12.53 17.96
C TYR A 51 -7.34 12.23 18.46
N GLY A 52 -7.49 11.35 19.45
CA GLY A 52 -8.77 10.92 19.98
C GLY A 52 -9.33 9.68 19.25
N ALA A 53 -10.24 8.96 19.91
CA ALA A 53 -10.76 7.68 19.45
C ALA A 53 -11.64 7.75 18.18
N SER A 54 -12.11 8.94 17.78
CA SER A 54 -12.83 9.10 16.51
C SER A 54 -11.81 9.23 15.38
N SER A 55 -11.43 8.06 14.85
CA SER A 55 -10.46 7.88 13.76
C SER A 55 -11.01 8.25 12.38
N GLU A 56 -12.25 8.71 12.28
CA GLU A 56 -12.95 8.89 11.00
C GLU A 56 -12.25 9.90 10.08
N ASN A 57 -11.44 10.79 10.66
CA ASN A 57 -10.76 11.87 9.92
C ASN A 57 -9.22 11.72 9.88
N VAL A 58 -8.65 10.61 10.35
CA VAL A 58 -7.18 10.39 10.30
C VAL A 58 -6.84 9.36 9.23
N THR A 59 -6.13 9.79 8.20
CA THR A 59 -5.58 8.89 7.16
C THR A 59 -4.07 8.91 7.20
N PHE A 60 -3.44 7.73 7.15
CA PHE A 60 -1.99 7.59 7.10
C PHE A 60 -1.54 7.61 5.64
N HIS A 61 -0.61 8.51 5.30
CA HIS A 61 -0.06 8.62 3.94
C HIS A 61 1.38 8.11 3.86
N TYR A 62 2.07 8.10 4.99
CA TYR A 62 3.39 7.50 5.11
C TYR A 62 3.61 7.04 6.55
N VAL A 63 4.20 5.86 6.69
CA VAL A 63 4.74 5.35 7.96
C VAL A 63 6.02 4.61 7.62
N GLY A 64 7.14 5.08 8.16
CA GLY A 64 8.45 4.49 7.91
C GLY A 64 9.40 4.69 9.08
N LEU A 65 10.55 4.04 9.03
CA LEU A 65 11.60 4.22 10.02
C LEU A 65 12.08 5.68 9.99
N ASP A 66 12.12 6.32 11.15
CA ASP A 66 12.89 7.55 11.34
C ASP A 66 14.36 7.12 11.50
N GLU A 67 15.12 7.20 10.41
CA GLU A 67 16.48 6.69 10.35
C GLU A 67 17.35 7.35 11.44
N PRO A 68 18.00 6.58 12.32
CA PRO A 68 18.87 7.16 13.33
C PRO A 68 20.05 7.90 12.71
N ASP A 69 20.52 8.94 13.40
CA ASP A 69 21.66 9.73 12.95
C ASP A 69 22.86 8.85 12.58
N LYS A 70 23.42 9.09 11.39
CA LYS A 70 24.53 8.32 10.83
C LYS A 70 25.68 8.09 11.83
N PRO A 71 26.18 9.09 12.59
CA PRO A 71 27.23 8.86 13.58
C PRO A 71 26.84 7.87 14.69
N LEU A 72 25.57 7.82 15.11
CA LEU A 72 25.10 6.88 16.13
C LEU A 72 25.17 5.45 15.61
N ILE A 73 24.72 5.22 14.37
CA ILE A 73 24.79 3.92 13.68
C ILE A 73 26.25 3.44 13.58
N TYR A 74 27.17 4.27 13.07
CA TYR A 74 28.59 3.90 13.00
C TYR A 74 29.15 3.55 14.37
N SER A 75 28.83 4.34 15.40
CA SER A 75 29.35 4.12 16.74
C SER A 75 28.82 2.83 17.40
N TRP A 76 27.61 2.41 17.04
CA TRP A 76 26.99 1.14 17.46
C TRP A 76 27.61 -0.04 16.69
N MET A 77 27.80 0.08 15.37
CA MET A 77 28.41 -0.97 14.54
C MET A 77 29.84 -1.30 14.97
N LEU A 78 30.63 -0.30 15.38
CA LEU A 78 32.01 -0.50 15.83
C LEU A 78 32.10 -1.17 17.21
N ASN A 79 31.11 -0.97 18.08
CA ASN A 79 31.14 -1.39 19.49
C ASN A 79 29.85 -2.15 19.88
N GLN A 80 29.54 -3.24 19.17
CA GLN A 80 28.28 -4.00 19.33
C GLN A 80 28.09 -4.63 20.72
N THR A 81 29.17 -4.80 21.50
CA THR A 81 29.13 -5.51 22.79
C THR A 81 28.75 -4.67 24.00
N ASP A 82 28.83 -3.33 23.95
CA ASP A 82 28.71 -2.47 25.14
C ASP A 82 27.81 -1.23 24.96
N LYS A 83 27.14 -1.06 23.80
CA LYS A 83 26.26 0.08 23.55
C LYS A 83 24.82 -0.34 23.30
N MET A 84 23.88 0.31 24.00
CA MET A 84 22.47 0.27 23.63
C MET A 84 22.31 0.71 22.17
N PRO A 85 21.42 0.05 21.39
CA PRO A 85 21.14 0.49 20.03
C PRO A 85 20.58 1.92 20.04
N PRO A 86 20.74 2.68 18.93
CA PRO A 86 20.09 3.97 18.78
C PRO A 86 18.57 3.87 19.00
N PRO A 87 17.92 4.96 19.47
CA PRO A 87 16.47 4.98 19.66
C PRO A 87 15.74 4.54 18.40
N ARG A 88 14.77 3.64 18.55
CA ARG A 88 13.96 3.17 17.44
C ARG A 88 12.73 4.07 17.30
N ARG A 89 12.64 4.77 16.18
CA ARG A 89 11.60 5.77 15.94
C ARG A 89 10.94 5.55 14.58
N ALA A 90 9.71 6.03 14.45
CA ALA A 90 8.99 6.03 13.18
C ALA A 90 8.60 7.45 12.79
N SER A 91 8.83 7.78 11.53
CA SER A 91 8.30 8.98 10.88
C SER A 91 6.92 8.67 10.30
N VAL A 92 5.96 9.53 10.59
CA VAL A 92 4.55 9.36 10.19
C VAL A 92 4.07 10.65 9.54
N VAL A 93 3.52 10.54 8.35
CA VAL A 93 2.78 11.62 7.68
C VAL A 93 1.32 11.23 7.59
N LEU A 94 0.45 12.03 8.18
CA LEU A 94 -0.99 11.81 8.18
C LEU A 94 -1.76 13.03 7.68
N ARG A 95 -2.98 12.81 7.24
CA ARG A 95 -3.97 13.87 7.03
C ARG A 95 -4.99 13.83 8.16
N PHE A 96 -5.30 15.02 8.68
CA PHE A 96 -6.32 15.23 9.71
C PHE A 96 -6.98 16.59 9.51
N HIS A 97 -8.31 16.61 9.38
CA HIS A 97 -9.09 17.84 9.12
C HIS A 97 -8.49 18.74 8.03
N GLU A 98 -8.23 18.16 6.86
CA GLU A 98 -7.64 18.83 5.70
C GLU A 98 -6.21 19.40 5.92
N GLN A 99 -5.55 19.06 7.02
CA GLN A 99 -4.17 19.43 7.33
C GLN A 99 -3.25 18.23 7.24
N THR A 100 -2.01 18.49 6.83
CA THR A 100 -0.95 17.48 6.84
C THR A 100 -0.19 17.62 8.15
N HIS A 101 -0.07 16.51 8.88
CA HIS A 101 0.70 16.46 10.11
C HIS A 101 1.89 15.52 9.94
N GLU A 102 3.04 15.95 10.45
CA GLU A 102 4.28 15.19 10.49
C GLU A 102 4.58 14.85 11.94
N LEU A 103 4.78 13.55 12.23
CA LEU A 103 5.01 13.05 13.57
C LEU A 103 6.27 12.20 13.62
N ILE A 104 6.95 12.26 14.75
CA ILE A 104 7.95 11.25 15.14
C ILE A 104 7.41 10.47 16.34
N VAL A 105 7.32 9.15 16.20
CA VAL A 105 6.86 8.22 17.23
C VAL A 105 8.07 7.45 17.76
N ASP A 106 8.33 7.53 19.06
CA ASP A 106 9.33 6.72 19.73
C ASP A 106 8.76 5.35 20.08
N LEU A 107 9.45 4.30 19.64
CA LEU A 107 9.13 2.88 19.79
C LEU A 107 10.11 2.16 20.73
N SER A 108 11.08 2.89 21.31
CA SER A 108 12.14 2.32 22.13
C SER A 108 11.65 1.73 23.45
N SER A 109 10.41 2.04 23.85
CA SER A 109 9.76 1.48 25.03
C SER A 109 8.47 0.75 24.65
N HIS A 110 8.02 -0.17 25.50
CA HIS A 110 6.73 -0.87 25.32
C HIS A 110 5.52 0.06 25.26
N ARG A 111 5.67 1.34 25.61
CA ARG A 111 4.61 2.35 25.49
C ARG A 111 5.04 3.39 24.44
N PRO A 112 4.60 3.26 23.18
CA PRO A 112 4.96 4.20 22.14
C PRO A 112 4.46 5.60 22.48
N SER A 113 5.26 6.61 22.17
CA SER A 113 4.94 8.00 22.46
C SER A 113 5.30 8.91 21.29
N ILE A 114 4.54 9.98 21.09
CA ILE A 114 4.83 10.98 20.06
C ILE A 114 5.82 11.97 20.65
N VAL A 115 7.02 12.03 20.07
CA VAL A 115 8.11 12.92 20.53
C VAL A 115 8.21 14.20 19.71
N SER A 116 7.66 14.20 18.49
CA SER A 116 7.47 15.42 17.68
C SER A 116 6.12 15.36 16.96
N LYS A 117 5.46 16.52 16.86
CA LYS A 117 4.17 16.70 16.17
C LYS A 117 4.12 18.11 15.59
N GLU A 118 4.11 18.19 14.27
CA GLU A 118 4.09 19.45 13.54
C GLU A 118 2.99 19.44 12.47
N VAL A 119 2.46 20.63 12.14
CA VAL A 119 1.57 20.82 11.01
C VAL A 119 2.41 21.34 9.85
N TYR A 120 2.38 20.64 8.72
CA TYR A 120 3.09 21.06 7.53
C TYR A 120 2.37 22.23 6.87
N HIS A 121 3.07 23.37 6.75
CA HIS A 121 2.56 24.61 6.15
C HIS A 121 3.19 24.95 4.79
N GLY A 122 4.06 24.08 4.27
CA GLY A 122 4.72 24.29 2.98
C GLY A 122 3.81 23.99 1.78
N ASN A 123 4.42 23.99 0.60
CA ASN A 123 3.73 23.62 -0.65
C ASN A 123 3.73 22.10 -0.86
N GLY A 124 2.76 21.60 -1.61
CA GLY A 124 2.64 20.17 -1.91
C GLY A 124 1.80 19.41 -0.89
N PHE A 125 1.57 18.13 -1.19
CA PHE A 125 0.69 17.25 -0.43
C PHE A 125 1.35 15.88 -0.24
N PRO A 126 0.96 15.12 0.79
CA PRO A 126 1.50 13.79 0.98
C PRO A 126 1.09 12.83 -0.14
N MET A 127 1.78 11.68 -0.20
CA MET A 127 1.49 10.60 -1.15
C MET A 127 0.02 10.20 -1.11
N LEU A 128 -0.51 9.76 -2.24
CA LEU A 128 -1.90 9.31 -2.33
C LEU A 128 -2.05 7.93 -1.70
N THR A 129 -3.13 7.72 -0.96
CA THR A 129 -3.49 6.39 -0.47
C THR A 129 -4.17 5.59 -1.58
N LEU A 130 -4.21 4.27 -1.43
CA LEU A 130 -4.95 3.41 -2.37
C LEU A 130 -6.44 3.69 -2.25
N GLU A 131 -6.93 3.88 -1.03
CA GLU A 131 -8.32 4.14 -0.68
C GLU A 131 -8.84 5.40 -1.36
N GLU A 132 -8.07 6.50 -1.31
CA GLU A 132 -8.41 7.75 -2.01
C GLU A 132 -8.46 7.57 -3.53
N GLN A 133 -7.50 6.84 -4.09
CA GLN A 133 -7.45 6.61 -5.53
C GLN A 133 -8.62 5.75 -6.01
N THR A 134 -8.96 4.70 -5.26
CA THR A 134 -10.13 3.85 -5.51
C THR A 134 -11.41 4.67 -5.45
N ALA A 135 -11.64 5.41 -4.36
CA ALA A 135 -12.82 6.25 -4.21
C ALA A 135 -12.94 7.29 -5.33
N ALA A 136 -11.85 7.97 -5.69
CA ALA A 136 -11.82 8.94 -6.78
C ALA A 136 -12.11 8.30 -8.15
N SER A 137 -11.60 7.09 -8.40
CA SER A 137 -11.82 6.35 -9.66
C SER A 137 -13.24 5.83 -9.83
N ASP A 138 -13.99 5.66 -8.74
CA ASP A 138 -15.38 5.21 -8.78
C ASP A 138 -16.40 6.34 -9.00
N LEU A 139 -16.05 7.59 -8.67
CA LEU A 139 -16.94 8.76 -8.85
C LEU A 139 -17.54 8.88 -10.27
N PRO A 140 -16.81 8.64 -11.38
CA PRO A 140 -17.38 8.74 -12.72
C PRO A 140 -18.59 7.84 -12.95
N ARG A 141 -18.69 6.69 -12.28
CA ARG A 141 -19.79 5.72 -12.45
C ARG A 141 -21.17 6.29 -12.11
N THR A 142 -21.23 7.30 -11.26
CA THR A 142 -22.46 7.97 -10.84
C THR A 142 -22.54 9.42 -11.34
N HIS A 143 -21.60 9.85 -12.19
CA HIS A 143 -21.54 11.21 -12.68
C HIS A 143 -22.34 11.37 -13.98
N ASP A 144 -23.53 11.97 -13.88
CA ASP A 144 -24.48 12.17 -14.98
C ASP A 144 -23.89 12.67 -16.30
N GLN A 145 -22.98 13.66 -16.27
CA GLN A 145 -22.37 14.18 -17.50
C GLN A 145 -21.43 13.15 -18.14
N PHE A 146 -20.74 12.35 -17.32
CA PHE A 146 -19.85 11.31 -17.80
C PHE A 146 -20.64 10.17 -18.42
N ILE A 147 -21.71 9.72 -17.75
CA ILE A 147 -22.63 8.69 -18.26
C ILE A 147 -23.13 9.06 -19.66
N ARG A 148 -23.67 10.28 -19.82
CA ARG A 148 -24.13 10.78 -21.14
C ARG A 148 -23.01 10.84 -22.18
N SER A 149 -21.79 11.20 -21.79
CA SER A 149 -20.64 11.25 -22.70
C SER A 149 -20.20 9.86 -23.18
N ILE A 150 -20.31 8.83 -22.34
CA ILE A 150 -20.05 7.43 -22.69
C ILE A 150 -21.16 6.89 -23.60
N GLU A 151 -22.42 7.15 -23.27
CA GLU A 151 -23.58 6.76 -24.11
C GLU A 151 -23.52 7.40 -25.50
N LYS A 152 -23.19 8.69 -25.60
CA LYS A 152 -23.02 9.40 -26.88
C LYS A 152 -21.92 8.80 -27.75
N ARG A 153 -20.92 8.14 -27.14
CA ARG A 153 -19.85 7.43 -27.83
C ARG A 153 -20.21 5.99 -28.20
N GLY A 154 -21.42 5.53 -27.84
CA GLY A 154 -21.88 4.16 -28.10
C GLY A 154 -21.13 3.10 -27.29
N LEU A 155 -20.52 3.49 -26.15
CA LEU A 155 -19.75 2.59 -25.30
C LEU A 155 -20.61 2.08 -24.14
N ASN A 156 -20.32 0.87 -23.68
CA ASN A 156 -20.99 0.31 -22.51
C ASN A 156 -20.29 0.75 -21.22
N MET A 157 -21.00 1.39 -20.30
CA MET A 157 -20.44 1.84 -19.01
C MET A 157 -19.87 0.69 -18.18
N SER A 158 -20.38 -0.54 -18.31
CA SER A 158 -19.83 -1.69 -17.56
C SER A 158 -18.40 -2.06 -17.95
N ASP A 159 -17.98 -1.66 -19.16
CA ASP A 159 -16.65 -1.90 -19.71
C ASP A 159 -15.75 -0.65 -19.58
N VAL A 160 -16.13 0.32 -18.74
CA VAL A 160 -15.34 1.54 -18.49
C VAL A 160 -14.64 1.43 -17.14
N VAL A 161 -13.33 1.63 -17.16
CA VAL A 161 -12.49 1.76 -15.96
C VAL A 161 -11.83 3.13 -15.94
N CYS A 162 -11.64 3.68 -14.75
CA CYS A 162 -11.03 4.99 -14.57
C CYS A 162 -9.74 4.85 -13.77
N ALA A 163 -8.73 5.64 -14.13
CA ALA A 163 -7.46 5.71 -13.42
C ALA A 163 -7.14 7.15 -13.02
N CYS A 164 -6.47 7.26 -11.89
CA CYS A 164 -6.18 8.51 -11.21
C CYS A 164 -4.73 8.95 -11.52
N TYR A 165 -4.55 10.22 -11.89
CA TYR A 165 -3.28 10.81 -12.27
C TYR A 165 -3.00 12.07 -11.45
N THR A 166 -1.76 12.20 -10.97
CA THR A 166 -1.30 13.42 -10.31
C THR A 166 -1.28 14.59 -11.30
N VAL A 167 -1.52 15.80 -10.80
CA VAL A 167 -1.62 17.00 -11.64
C VAL A 167 -0.38 17.88 -11.61
N GLY A 168 0.55 17.66 -10.69
CA GLY A 168 1.70 18.55 -10.50
C GLY A 168 1.27 19.97 -10.09
N TRP A 169 2.05 20.96 -10.49
CA TRP A 169 1.79 22.39 -10.26
C TRP A 169 2.23 23.20 -11.49
N TYR A 170 1.43 24.16 -11.92
CA TYR A 170 1.61 24.90 -13.16
C TYR A 170 1.64 26.44 -12.96
N GLY A 171 1.97 26.92 -11.76
CA GLY A 171 2.09 28.35 -11.46
C GLY A 171 0.86 28.97 -10.78
N GLU A 172 -0.16 28.17 -10.48
CA GLU A 172 -1.34 28.64 -9.77
C GLU A 172 -1.01 29.11 -8.34
N PRO A 173 -1.66 30.19 -7.85
CA PRO A 173 -1.32 30.80 -6.56
C PRO A 173 -1.80 29.99 -5.35
N ARG A 174 -2.77 29.08 -5.54
CA ARG A 174 -3.29 28.20 -4.49
C ARG A 174 -3.43 26.79 -5.03
N SER A 175 -2.65 25.88 -4.47
CA SER A 175 -2.75 24.46 -4.78
C SER A 175 -3.90 23.83 -3.99
N ARG A 176 -4.72 23.04 -4.69
CA ARG A 176 -5.71 22.16 -4.07
C ARG A 176 -5.24 20.72 -4.22
N ARG A 177 -5.66 19.86 -3.30
CA ARG A 177 -5.34 18.43 -3.37
C ARG A 177 -6.30 17.74 -4.35
N VAL A 178 -5.94 17.81 -5.63
CA VAL A 178 -6.76 17.31 -6.74
C VAL A 178 -6.03 16.27 -7.58
N MET A 179 -6.81 15.42 -8.25
CA MET A 179 -6.33 14.45 -9.23
C MET A 179 -7.07 14.61 -10.55
N LYS A 180 -6.41 14.23 -11.65
CA LYS A 180 -7.10 13.96 -12.90
C LYS A 180 -7.58 12.52 -12.91
N VAL A 181 -8.81 12.31 -13.36
CA VAL A 181 -9.36 10.97 -13.60
C VAL A 181 -9.59 10.83 -15.10
N LEU A 182 -8.95 9.81 -15.68
CA LEU A 182 -9.02 9.46 -17.10
C LEU A 182 -9.70 8.10 -17.24
N ALA A 183 -10.42 7.91 -18.35
CA ALA A 183 -11.23 6.71 -18.59
C ALA A 183 -10.64 5.84 -19.71
N TYR A 184 -10.80 4.54 -19.57
CA TYR A 184 -10.31 3.51 -20.47
C TYR A 184 -11.40 2.46 -20.69
N TYR A 185 -11.31 1.74 -21.82
CA TYR A 185 -12.31 0.74 -22.21
C TYR A 185 -11.72 -0.68 -22.16
N THR A 186 -12.40 -1.59 -21.47
CA THR A 186 -11.91 -2.96 -21.20
C THR A 186 -12.53 -4.03 -22.10
N ASN A 187 -13.49 -3.68 -22.96
CA ASN A 187 -14.19 -4.69 -23.76
C ASN A 187 -13.22 -5.45 -24.69
N GLY A 188 -12.99 -6.74 -24.45
CA GLY A 188 -12.13 -7.57 -25.29
C GLY A 188 -10.64 -7.59 -24.93
N THR A 189 -10.16 -6.83 -23.94
CA THR A 189 -8.77 -6.92 -23.44
C THR A 189 -8.64 -6.38 -22.02
N VAL A 190 -7.76 -6.96 -21.21
CA VAL A 190 -7.40 -6.36 -19.90
C VAL A 190 -6.36 -5.25 -20.02
N ASN A 191 -5.73 -5.09 -21.19
CA ASN A 191 -4.77 -4.03 -21.45
C ASN A 191 -5.46 -2.70 -21.77
N PHE A 192 -6.26 -2.21 -20.82
CA PHE A 192 -7.09 -1.02 -21.00
C PHE A 192 -6.27 0.25 -21.29
N TYR A 193 -4.98 0.29 -20.91
CA TYR A 193 -4.08 1.39 -21.26
C TYR A 193 -3.92 1.59 -22.78
N MET A 194 -4.09 0.53 -23.58
CA MET A 194 -4.11 0.62 -25.05
C MET A 194 -5.44 1.13 -25.61
N ARG A 195 -6.43 1.35 -24.76
CA ARG A 195 -7.81 1.70 -25.14
C ARG A 195 -8.33 2.92 -24.36
N PRO A 196 -7.66 4.07 -24.45
CA PRO A 196 -8.12 5.29 -23.79
C PRO A 196 -9.44 5.79 -24.39
N ILE A 197 -10.31 6.32 -23.54
CA ILE A 197 -11.49 7.10 -23.93
C ILE A 197 -11.07 8.56 -23.97
N GLU A 198 -10.57 8.97 -25.13
CA GLU A 198 -9.97 10.27 -25.33
C GLU A 198 -10.97 11.44 -25.31
N GLY A 199 -10.42 12.61 -25.01
CA GLY A 199 -11.15 13.88 -25.00
C GLY A 199 -11.93 14.18 -23.72
N ILE A 200 -12.11 13.20 -22.83
CA ILE A 200 -12.71 13.38 -21.50
C ILE A 200 -11.61 13.51 -20.44
N VAL A 201 -11.68 14.57 -19.63
CA VAL A 201 -10.83 14.74 -18.44
C VAL A 201 -11.70 15.20 -17.28
N MET A 202 -11.63 14.46 -16.17
CA MET A 202 -12.28 14.82 -14.92
C MET A 202 -11.23 15.28 -13.91
N VAL A 203 -11.57 16.28 -13.10
CA VAL A 203 -10.74 16.69 -11.95
C VAL A 203 -11.51 16.39 -10.68
N VAL A 204 -10.94 15.57 -9.83
CA VAL A 204 -11.49 15.20 -8.52
C VAL A 204 -10.74 15.97 -7.43
N ASP A 205 -11.49 16.58 -6.52
CA ASP A 205 -10.95 17.11 -5.26
C ASP A 205 -11.02 16.02 -4.20
N LEU A 206 -9.87 15.70 -3.59
CA LEU A 206 -9.73 14.58 -2.67
C LEU A 206 -10.24 14.89 -1.26
N GLU A 207 -10.28 16.15 -0.85
CA GLU A 207 -10.83 16.54 0.46
C GLU A 207 -12.35 16.48 0.44
N LEU A 208 -12.94 16.92 -0.68
CA LEU A 208 -14.39 16.90 -0.90
C LEU A 208 -14.88 15.57 -1.49
N MET A 209 -13.96 14.68 -1.87
CA MET A 209 -14.18 13.44 -2.61
C MET A 209 -15.24 13.59 -3.73
N LYS A 210 -15.03 14.56 -4.62
CA LYS A 210 -16.01 14.87 -5.69
C LYS A 210 -15.35 15.36 -6.97
N ILE A 211 -16.01 15.10 -8.09
CA ILE A 211 -15.65 15.69 -9.39
C ILE A 211 -15.96 17.19 -9.34
N VAL A 212 -14.92 18.02 -9.40
CA VAL A 212 -15.02 19.49 -9.34
C VAL A 212 -14.89 20.16 -10.71
N LYS A 213 -14.34 19.45 -11.70
CA LYS A 213 -14.32 19.89 -13.10
C LYS A 213 -14.54 18.70 -14.01
N TYR A 214 -15.31 18.94 -15.07
CA TYR A 214 -15.59 17.97 -16.12
C TYR A 214 -15.32 18.64 -17.48
N HIS A 215 -14.49 18.00 -18.30
CA HIS A 215 -14.18 18.48 -19.64
C HIS A 215 -14.36 17.33 -20.64
N ASP A 216 -15.33 17.47 -21.54
CA ASP A 216 -15.50 16.61 -22.72
C ASP A 216 -15.24 17.49 -23.95
N ARG A 217 -14.02 17.42 -24.49
CA ARG A 217 -13.52 18.37 -25.50
C ARG A 217 -13.75 17.90 -26.93
N PHE A 218 -13.61 16.60 -27.17
CA PHE A 218 -13.76 15.97 -28.47
C PHE A 218 -14.06 14.48 -28.30
N ALA A 219 -14.59 13.86 -29.34
CA ALA A 219 -14.80 12.43 -29.39
C ALA A 219 -13.96 11.83 -30.53
N THR A 220 -13.32 10.71 -30.25
CA THR A 220 -12.63 9.87 -31.22
C THR A 220 -12.98 8.42 -30.95
N THR A 221 -12.76 7.55 -31.92
CA THR A 221 -12.93 6.11 -31.76
C THR A 221 -11.92 5.57 -30.73
N VAL A 222 -12.40 4.72 -29.82
CA VAL A 222 -11.52 3.95 -28.94
C VAL A 222 -10.70 2.99 -29.81
N PRO A 223 -9.38 2.86 -29.61
CA PRO A 223 -8.55 1.89 -30.34
C PRO A 223 -9.10 0.46 -30.25
N THR A 224 -8.76 -0.39 -31.21
CA THR A 224 -9.16 -1.81 -31.20
C THR A 224 -8.54 -2.56 -30.00
N ALA A 225 -9.21 -3.63 -29.55
CA ALA A 225 -8.65 -4.56 -28.57
C ALA A 225 -7.76 -5.64 -29.22
N GLU A 226 -7.83 -5.76 -30.55
CA GLU A 226 -7.09 -6.74 -31.34
C GLU A 226 -5.58 -6.58 -31.12
N ASP A 227 -4.90 -7.71 -30.91
CA ASP A 227 -3.45 -7.79 -30.66
C ASP A 227 -2.92 -6.96 -29.46
N THR A 228 -3.79 -6.62 -28.50
CA THR A 228 -3.39 -5.88 -27.27
C THR A 228 -3.26 -6.74 -26.02
N GLU A 229 -3.74 -7.99 -26.06
CA GLU A 229 -3.80 -8.88 -24.91
C GLU A 229 -2.44 -9.55 -24.66
N TYR A 230 -2.01 -9.54 -23.39
CA TYR A 230 -0.68 -10.00 -22.99
C TYR A 230 -0.71 -11.29 -22.17
N ARG A 231 -1.89 -11.73 -21.70
CA ARG A 231 -2.01 -12.99 -20.97
C ARG A 231 -2.00 -14.16 -21.94
N LEU A 232 -1.02 -15.06 -21.76
CA LEU A 232 -0.81 -16.22 -22.62
C LEU A 232 -2.10 -17.04 -22.85
N GLU A 233 -2.91 -17.23 -21.81
CA GLU A 233 -4.17 -17.98 -21.85
C GLU A 233 -5.27 -17.38 -22.75
N LYS A 234 -5.08 -16.13 -23.19
CA LYS A 234 -5.98 -15.40 -24.10
C LYS A 234 -5.36 -15.16 -25.47
N GLN A 235 -4.12 -15.57 -25.68
CA GLN A 235 -3.42 -15.42 -26.96
C GLN A 235 -3.65 -16.65 -27.85
N ASN A 236 -3.50 -16.44 -29.15
CA ASN A 236 -3.61 -17.50 -30.15
C ASN A 236 -2.24 -17.82 -30.77
N PRO A 237 -2.01 -19.05 -31.23
CA PRO A 237 -0.85 -19.39 -32.05
C PRO A 237 -0.74 -18.51 -33.31
N PRO A 238 0.46 -18.36 -33.90
CA PRO A 238 1.68 -19.09 -33.55
C PRO A 238 2.41 -18.52 -32.33
N PHE A 239 2.81 -19.40 -31.42
CA PHE A 239 3.73 -19.06 -30.34
C PHE A 239 5.16 -19.38 -30.77
N GLY A 240 6.12 -18.54 -30.41
CA GLY A 240 7.52 -18.87 -30.64
C GLY A 240 8.49 -17.71 -30.56
N PRO A 241 9.79 -18.00 -30.67
CA PRO A 241 10.37 -19.33 -30.89
C PRO A 241 10.27 -20.24 -29.65
N HIS A 242 10.23 -21.56 -29.84
CA HIS A 242 10.32 -22.51 -28.74
C HIS A 242 11.71 -22.43 -28.09
N LEU A 243 11.77 -22.15 -26.79
CA LEU A 243 13.00 -22.09 -26.03
C LEU A 243 13.28 -23.43 -25.35
N LYS A 244 14.52 -23.93 -25.41
CA LYS A 244 14.94 -25.10 -24.64
C LYS A 244 15.08 -24.68 -23.17
N GLY A 245 14.54 -25.48 -22.25
CA GLY A 245 14.73 -25.25 -20.81
C GLY A 245 16.20 -25.36 -20.42
N ALA A 246 16.64 -24.49 -19.50
CA ALA A 246 17.95 -24.55 -18.88
C ALA A 246 17.77 -24.66 -17.36
N ALA A 247 18.38 -25.69 -16.76
CA ALA A 247 18.39 -25.85 -15.31
C ALA A 247 19.63 -25.21 -14.72
N ILE A 248 19.45 -24.41 -13.67
CA ILE A 248 20.55 -23.87 -12.85
C ILE A 248 20.50 -24.59 -11.50
N VAL A 249 21.61 -25.20 -11.10
CA VAL A 249 21.73 -25.96 -9.84
C VAL A 249 22.89 -25.40 -9.04
N GLN A 250 22.71 -25.27 -7.73
CA GLN A 250 23.73 -24.88 -6.77
C GLN A 250 23.97 -26.03 -5.78
N PRO A 251 24.86 -27.00 -6.08
CA PRO A 251 25.03 -28.23 -5.29
C PRO A 251 25.40 -27.98 -3.81
N HIS A 252 25.99 -26.82 -3.52
CA HIS A 252 26.41 -26.42 -2.18
C HIS A 252 25.60 -25.24 -1.64
N GLY A 253 24.43 -24.95 -2.23
CA GLY A 253 23.61 -23.79 -1.88
C GLY A 253 24.15 -22.47 -2.45
N PRO A 254 23.49 -21.34 -2.11
CA PRO A 254 23.95 -20.02 -2.53
C PRO A 254 25.28 -19.64 -1.87
N GLY A 255 26.07 -18.80 -2.54
CA GLY A 255 27.31 -18.25 -1.99
C GLY A 255 27.13 -17.08 -1.03
N PHE A 256 25.90 -16.80 -0.59
CA PHE A 256 25.55 -15.71 0.31
C PHE A 256 24.75 -16.25 1.50
N GLU A 257 24.87 -15.58 2.65
CA GLU A 257 24.07 -15.83 3.84
C GLU A 257 23.15 -14.63 4.12
N ILE A 258 21.89 -14.90 4.46
CA ILE A 258 20.93 -13.87 4.89
C ILE A 258 20.64 -14.10 6.37
N LYS A 259 21.03 -13.13 7.21
CA LYS A 259 20.68 -13.10 8.63
C LYS A 259 19.83 -11.86 8.91
N GLY A 260 18.53 -12.04 9.11
CA GLY A 260 17.58 -10.94 9.16
C GLY A 260 17.60 -10.15 7.85
N HIS A 261 17.96 -8.87 7.91
CA HIS A 261 18.17 -8.01 6.74
C HIS A 261 19.66 -7.80 6.37
N THR A 262 20.58 -8.52 7.01
CA THR A 262 22.01 -8.48 6.69
C THR A 262 22.38 -9.56 5.69
N ILE A 263 23.06 -9.19 4.61
CA ILE A 263 23.60 -10.09 3.59
C ILE A 263 25.12 -10.19 3.78
N ARG A 264 25.65 -11.41 3.80
CA ARG A 264 27.10 -11.71 3.88
C ARG A 264 27.57 -12.57 2.72
#